data_AF-A0A933F5G2-F1
#
_entry.id   AF-A0A933F5G2-F1
#
_cell.length_a   1.000
_cell.length_b   1.000
_cell.length_c   1.000
_cell.angle_alpha   90.00
_cell.angle_beta   90.00
_cell.angle_gamma   90.00
#
_symmetry.space_group_name_H-M   'P 1'
#
loop_
_entity.id
_entity.type
_entity.pdbx_description
1 polymer ?
#
loop_
_entity_poly.entity_id
_entity_poly.type
_entity_poly.pdbx_seq_one_letter_code
_entity_poly.pdbx_strand_id
1 'polypeptide(L)'
;MKLFFSPDYVRSGHAFETARKSQWIVESLRREPIGGIDLLAPDPLSETQLCEVHDPSYVTAVRTGEPRALAESQGFPWDPSLWSMVCASNGGAVEAALTALAEGVAGSLSSGLHHAGRGRGAGFCTFNGLALGVRAARGAGVGAILVLDLDAHCGGGTHSLVAGDPQVWQLDIAVSPFDTYAPTARTTLDLVRDAARYLSVLQSRLQRLEAEAPGFDLCLYNAGMDPFEGCSIGGLRGITRAILEVRERLVFDWCGRRRIPIAFVLAGGYLGPGLDEPGLVALHRLTLSAAVRARDGSA
;
A
#
# COMPACT_ATOMS: atom_id res chain seq x y z
N MET A 1 2.65 9.00 -15.31
CA MET A 1 1.68 8.57 -14.29
C MET A 1 1.67 9.65 -13.24
N LYS A 2 0.51 9.91 -12.65
CA LYS A 2 0.42 10.79 -11.49
C LYS A 2 0.87 10.04 -10.24
N LEU A 3 1.64 10.73 -9.41
CA LEU A 3 2.19 10.21 -8.16
C LEU A 3 1.88 11.21 -7.05
N PHE A 4 1.22 10.75 -6.00
CA PHE A 4 0.70 11.61 -4.94
C PHE A 4 1.64 11.70 -3.74
N PHE A 5 1.95 12.93 -3.36
CA PHE A 5 2.74 13.29 -2.19
C PHE A 5 2.45 14.73 -1.74
N SER A 6 2.33 14.92 -0.43
CA SER A 6 2.38 16.25 0.20
C SER A 6 3.44 16.24 1.30
N PRO A 7 4.12 17.38 1.59
CA PRO A 7 4.96 17.51 2.79
C PRO A 7 4.24 17.14 4.09
N ASP A 8 2.89 17.20 4.11
CA ASP A 8 2.11 16.75 5.26
C ASP A 8 2.29 15.25 5.57
N TYR A 9 2.66 14.42 4.58
CA TYR A 9 2.91 12.98 4.75
C TYR A 9 3.99 12.66 5.79
N VAL A 10 4.87 13.62 6.10
CA VAL A 10 6.02 13.42 6.99
C VAL A 10 5.98 14.32 8.22
N ARG A 11 4.81 14.86 8.54
CA ARG A 11 4.68 15.84 9.62
C ARG A 11 4.79 15.29 11.04
N SER A 12 4.32 14.06 11.30
CA SER A 12 4.32 13.49 12.65
C SER A 12 5.69 13.67 13.31
N GLY A 13 5.69 14.07 14.58
CA GLY A 13 6.89 14.17 15.39
C GLY A 13 7.58 12.83 15.61
N HIS A 14 6.86 11.72 15.47
CA HIS A 14 7.43 10.38 15.54
C HIS A 14 8.35 10.11 14.34
N ALA A 15 9.64 9.98 14.60
CA ALA A 15 10.63 9.66 13.58
C ALA A 15 10.68 8.15 13.35
N PHE A 16 9.97 7.69 12.31
CA PHE A 16 9.98 6.31 11.84
C PHE A 16 9.79 6.28 10.33
N GLU A 17 10.21 5.22 9.66
CA GLU A 17 10.26 5.14 8.20
C GLU A 17 8.89 5.35 7.56
N THR A 18 7.83 4.81 8.17
CA THR A 18 6.43 5.04 7.76
C THR A 18 6.09 6.53 7.68
N ALA A 19 6.70 7.35 8.54
CA ALA A 19 6.47 8.79 8.65
C ALA A 19 7.57 9.65 7.99
N ARG A 20 8.54 9.06 7.29
CA ARG A 20 9.71 9.79 6.73
C ARG A 20 10.06 9.42 5.30
N LYS A 21 9.93 8.15 4.91
CA LYS A 21 10.48 7.63 3.65
C LYS A 21 9.95 8.30 2.39
N SER A 22 8.70 8.76 2.41
CA SER A 22 8.09 9.44 1.26
C SER A 22 8.87 10.72 0.89
N GLN A 23 9.36 11.47 1.87
CA GLN A 23 10.22 12.63 1.65
C GLN A 23 11.57 12.23 1.03
N TRP A 24 12.22 11.18 1.55
CA TRP A 24 13.49 10.68 0.98
C TRP A 24 13.35 10.24 -0.48
N ILE A 25 12.22 9.62 -0.82
CA ILE A 25 11.90 9.21 -2.18
C ILE A 25 11.69 10.43 -3.08
N VAL A 26 10.95 11.45 -2.64
CA VAL A 26 10.78 12.71 -3.39
C VAL A 26 12.11 13.40 -3.64
N GLU A 27 12.97 13.47 -2.62
CA GLU A 27 14.31 14.04 -2.77
C GLU A 27 15.15 13.24 -3.76
N SER A 28 15.05 11.91 -3.77
CA SER A 28 15.69 11.06 -4.77
C SER A 28 15.18 11.34 -6.19
N LEU A 29 13.89 11.61 -6.36
CA LEU A 29 13.30 11.96 -7.67
C LEU A 29 13.74 13.34 -8.15
N ARG A 30 14.01 14.27 -7.24
CA ARG A 30 14.57 15.60 -7.58
C ARG A 30 16.02 15.50 -8.02
N ARG A 31 16.81 14.65 -7.37
CA ARG A 31 18.24 14.42 -7.71
C ARG A 31 18.39 13.56 -8.97
N GLU A 32 17.62 12.49 -9.06
CA GLU A 32 17.64 11.49 -10.13
C GLU A 32 16.20 11.23 -10.61
N PRO A 33 15.71 12.06 -11.55
CA PRO A 33 14.34 11.94 -12.06
C PRO A 33 14.08 10.60 -12.74
N ILE A 34 12.90 10.05 -12.51
CA ILE A 34 12.32 9.01 -13.37
C ILE A 34 11.36 9.73 -14.32
N GLY A 35 11.67 9.72 -15.62
CA GLY A 35 10.85 10.39 -16.63
C GLY A 35 9.41 9.88 -16.61
N GLY A 36 8.45 10.76 -16.91
CA GLY A 36 7.04 10.38 -16.98
C GLY A 36 6.29 10.35 -15.63
N ILE A 37 6.92 10.72 -14.52
CA ILE A 37 6.25 10.95 -13.23
C ILE A 37 5.79 12.41 -13.14
N ASP A 38 4.52 12.61 -12.79
CA ASP A 38 3.96 13.90 -12.39
C ASP A 38 3.63 13.87 -10.90
N LEU A 39 4.34 14.68 -10.10
CA LEU A 39 4.21 14.67 -8.64
C LEU A 39 3.17 15.71 -8.19
N LEU A 40 2.08 15.24 -7.59
CA LEU A 40 0.94 16.06 -7.22
C LEU A 40 0.67 15.97 -5.71
N ALA A 41 0.24 17.10 -5.12
CA ALA A 41 -0.31 17.09 -3.77
C ALA A 41 -1.75 16.58 -3.82
N PRO A 42 -2.14 15.59 -2.99
CA PRO A 42 -3.52 15.15 -2.92
C PRO A 42 -4.37 16.10 -2.09
N ASP A 43 -5.69 16.07 -2.31
CA ASP A 43 -6.63 16.65 -1.37
C ASP A 43 -6.65 15.80 -0.08
N PRO A 44 -6.47 16.40 1.11
CA PRO A 44 -6.51 15.67 2.36
C PRO A 44 -7.92 15.16 2.64
N LEU A 45 -8.05 13.93 3.16
CA LEU A 45 -9.36 13.41 3.53
C LEU A 45 -9.97 14.17 4.71
N SER A 46 -11.26 14.41 4.61
CA SER A 46 -12.09 14.89 5.72
C SER A 46 -12.35 13.78 6.75
N GLU A 47 -12.73 14.18 7.97
CA GLU A 47 -13.19 13.27 9.01
C GLU A 47 -14.36 12.39 8.54
N THR A 48 -15.30 12.96 7.79
CA THR A 48 -16.45 12.22 7.23
C THR A 48 -16.01 11.11 6.28
N GLN A 49 -15.02 11.38 5.40
CA GLN A 49 -14.49 10.37 4.48
C GLN A 49 -13.76 9.24 5.22
N LEU A 50 -12.97 9.57 6.24
CA LEU A 50 -12.31 8.56 7.08
C LEU A 50 -13.34 7.66 7.80
N CYS A 51 -14.44 8.25 8.26
CA CYS A 51 -15.56 7.55 8.91
C CYS A 51 -16.35 6.62 7.97
N GLU A 52 -16.14 6.67 6.65
CA GLU A 52 -16.77 5.71 5.74
C GLU A 52 -16.20 4.29 5.88
N VAL A 53 -14.98 4.17 6.41
CA VAL A 53 -14.27 2.89 6.62
C VAL A 53 -13.99 2.66 8.10
N HIS A 54 -13.56 3.69 8.82
CA HIS A 54 -13.17 3.58 10.22
C HIS A 54 -14.28 4.04 11.17
N ASP A 55 -14.23 3.53 12.39
CA ASP A 55 -15.19 3.90 13.42
C ASP A 55 -15.05 5.37 13.82
N PRO A 56 -16.14 6.15 13.90
CA PRO A 56 -16.06 7.57 14.25
C PRO A 56 -15.38 7.86 15.59
N SER A 57 -15.49 6.95 16.57
CA SER A 57 -14.80 7.11 17.85
C SER A 57 -13.28 6.99 17.69
N TYR A 58 -12.82 6.09 16.82
CA TYR A 58 -11.40 5.94 16.49
C TYR A 58 -10.89 7.15 15.72
N VAL A 59 -11.62 7.61 14.70
CA VAL A 59 -11.26 8.81 13.92
C VAL A 59 -11.16 10.04 14.82
N THR A 60 -12.14 10.22 15.70
CA THR A 60 -12.12 11.31 16.69
C THR A 60 -10.90 11.21 17.59
N ALA A 61 -10.58 10.02 18.10
CA ALA A 61 -9.42 9.82 18.97
C ALA A 61 -8.09 10.16 18.27
N VAL A 62 -7.91 9.74 17.02
CA VAL A 62 -6.71 10.10 16.24
C VAL A 62 -6.65 11.61 15.99
N ARG A 63 -7.79 12.28 15.76
CA ARG A 63 -7.85 13.72 15.55
C ARG A 63 -7.53 14.53 16.81
N THR A 64 -8.10 14.15 17.95
CA THR A 64 -8.02 14.91 19.20
C THR A 64 -6.88 14.48 20.11
N GLY A 65 -6.37 13.26 19.91
CA GLY A 65 -5.46 12.59 20.82
C GLY A 65 -6.17 11.88 21.99
N GLU A 66 -7.52 11.87 22.04
CA GLU A 66 -8.27 11.34 23.19
C GLU A 66 -9.41 10.36 22.82
N PRO A 67 -9.52 9.19 23.49
CA PRO A 67 -8.62 8.72 24.55
C PRO A 67 -7.23 8.33 24.01
N ARG A 68 -6.18 8.73 24.74
CA ARG A 68 -4.77 8.51 24.35
C ARG A 68 -4.46 7.10 23.89
N ALA A 69 -4.93 6.10 24.63
CA ALA A 69 -4.72 4.68 24.32
C ALA A 69 -5.22 4.28 22.92
N LEU A 70 -6.30 4.92 22.46
CA LEU A 70 -6.86 4.66 21.14
C LEU A 70 -6.14 5.46 20.06
N ALA A 71 -5.78 6.72 20.34
CA ALA A 71 -5.02 7.60 19.45
C ALA A 71 -3.59 7.10 19.16
N GLU A 72 -3.05 6.24 20.04
CA GLU A 72 -1.71 5.65 19.96
C GLU A 72 -1.72 4.14 19.68
N SER A 73 -2.90 3.55 19.39
CA SER A 73 -3.06 2.11 19.20
C SER A 73 -2.20 1.51 18.09
N GLN A 74 -1.76 2.33 17.13
CA GLN A 74 -0.80 1.98 16.08
C GLN A 74 0.63 1.73 16.58
N GLY A 75 0.93 2.05 17.84
CA GLY A 75 2.21 1.74 18.48
C GLY A 75 3.23 2.87 18.51
N PHE A 76 2.81 4.12 18.29
CA PHE A 76 3.68 5.28 18.47
C PHE A 76 2.95 6.47 19.14
N PRO A 77 3.70 7.36 19.82
CA PRO A 77 3.11 8.50 20.53
C PRO A 77 2.33 9.41 19.59
N TRP A 78 1.19 9.89 20.05
CA TRP A 78 0.39 10.84 19.31
C TRP A 78 1.01 12.23 19.43
N ASP A 79 0.93 12.97 18.33
CA ASP A 79 1.24 14.38 18.29
C ASP A 79 0.21 15.10 17.40
N PRO A 80 -0.02 16.41 17.58
CA PRO A 80 -1.06 17.14 16.85
C PRO A 80 -0.93 17.08 15.32
N SER A 81 0.28 16.87 14.80
CA SER A 81 0.53 16.83 13.36
C SER A 81 0.25 15.45 12.74
N LEU A 82 0.01 14.42 13.56
CA LEU A 82 -0.45 13.10 13.11
C LEU A 82 -1.72 13.21 12.27
N TRP A 83 -2.68 14.06 12.69
CA TRP A 83 -3.93 14.24 11.97
C TRP A 83 -3.71 14.73 10.52
N SER A 84 -2.90 15.78 10.34
CA SER A 84 -2.58 16.29 9.00
C SER A 84 -1.87 15.22 8.16
N MET A 85 -0.94 14.48 8.76
CA MET A 85 -0.24 13.38 8.08
C MET A 85 -1.19 12.32 7.56
N VAL A 86 -2.07 11.80 8.41
CA VAL A 86 -2.96 10.70 8.02
C VAL A 86 -4.06 11.16 7.06
N CYS A 87 -4.56 12.38 7.17
CA CYS A 87 -5.50 12.95 6.18
C CYS A 87 -4.84 13.05 4.80
N ALA A 88 -3.61 13.59 4.73
CA ALA A 88 -2.90 13.76 3.47
C ALA A 88 -2.50 12.42 2.85
N SER A 89 -1.92 11.49 3.63
CA SER A 89 -1.44 10.21 3.11
C SER A 89 -2.58 9.36 2.54
N ASN A 90 -3.71 9.30 3.25
CA ASN A 90 -4.88 8.56 2.80
C ASN A 90 -5.59 9.28 1.64
N GLY A 91 -5.53 10.62 1.60
CA GLY A 91 -5.98 11.42 0.45
C GLY A 91 -5.26 10.98 -0.82
N GLY A 92 -3.93 10.81 -0.78
CA GLY A 92 -3.21 10.34 -1.95
C GLY A 92 -3.49 8.90 -2.33
N ALA A 93 -3.81 8.01 -1.40
CA ALA A 93 -4.24 6.65 -1.75
C ALA A 93 -5.59 6.66 -2.47
N VAL A 94 -6.53 7.50 -2.03
CA VAL A 94 -7.83 7.69 -2.70
C VAL A 94 -7.65 8.34 -4.07
N GLU A 95 -6.87 9.42 -4.17
CA GLU A 95 -6.58 10.09 -5.44
C GLU A 95 -5.86 9.17 -6.42
N ALA A 96 -4.93 8.33 -5.95
CA ALA A 96 -4.29 7.31 -6.79
C ALA A 96 -5.31 6.31 -7.34
N ALA A 97 -6.22 5.81 -6.50
CA ALA A 97 -7.28 4.89 -6.92
C ALA A 97 -8.17 5.50 -8.00
N LEU A 98 -8.67 6.71 -7.77
CA LEU A 98 -9.55 7.41 -8.71
C LEU A 98 -8.82 7.80 -10.01
N THR A 99 -7.57 8.24 -9.89
CA THR A 99 -6.75 8.61 -11.06
C THR A 99 -6.40 7.40 -11.91
N ALA A 100 -6.09 6.25 -11.31
CA ALA A 100 -5.79 5.04 -12.06
C ALA A 100 -6.98 4.63 -12.94
N LEU A 101 -8.22 4.75 -12.44
CA LEU A 101 -9.43 4.46 -13.24
C LEU A 101 -9.51 5.31 -14.52
N ALA A 102 -9.05 6.57 -14.46
CA ALA A 102 -9.06 7.48 -15.60
C ALA A 102 -7.83 7.35 -16.51
N GLU A 103 -6.65 7.09 -15.94
CA GLU A 103 -5.35 7.19 -16.63
C GLU A 103 -4.58 5.87 -16.72
N GLY A 104 -5.16 4.77 -16.25
CA GLY A 104 -4.59 3.43 -16.23
C GLY A 104 -3.58 3.17 -15.11
N VAL A 105 -2.67 4.11 -14.81
CA VAL A 105 -1.64 3.95 -13.78
C VAL A 105 -1.46 5.21 -12.95
N ALA A 106 -1.58 5.08 -11.63
CA ALA A 106 -1.27 6.12 -10.66
C ALA A 106 -0.71 5.53 -9.36
N GLY A 107 -0.18 6.35 -8.47
CA GLY A 107 0.23 5.85 -7.15
C GLY A 107 0.38 6.91 -6.07
N SER A 108 0.54 6.47 -4.82
CA SER A 108 0.81 7.32 -3.67
C SER A 108 2.08 6.87 -2.96
N LEU A 109 2.88 7.83 -2.47
CA LEU A 109 4.13 7.52 -1.76
C LEU A 109 3.93 6.98 -0.33
N SER A 110 2.68 6.80 0.12
CA SER A 110 2.36 6.23 1.43
C SER A 110 0.93 5.67 1.44
N SER A 111 0.44 5.34 2.65
CA SER A 111 -0.89 4.80 2.96
C SER A 111 -1.14 3.33 2.63
N GLY A 112 -0.09 2.55 2.38
CA GLY A 112 -0.14 1.08 2.42
C GLY A 112 -0.34 0.47 3.82
N LEU A 113 -1.07 1.17 4.68
CA LEU A 113 -1.20 0.92 6.11
C LEU A 113 -2.22 -0.18 6.40
N HIS A 114 -1.93 -1.39 5.92
CA HIS A 114 -2.85 -2.51 5.81
C HIS A 114 -3.28 -3.18 7.13
N HIS A 115 -2.61 -2.89 8.27
CA HIS A 115 -2.97 -3.45 9.58
C HIS A 115 -4.05 -2.66 10.30
N ALA A 116 -4.33 -1.42 9.87
CA ALA A 116 -5.35 -0.60 10.48
C ALA A 116 -6.72 -1.27 10.33
N GLY A 117 -7.39 -1.51 11.46
CA GLY A 117 -8.73 -2.07 11.50
C GLY A 117 -9.79 -0.99 11.63
N ARG A 118 -11.07 -1.39 11.65
CA ARG A 118 -12.19 -0.45 11.72
C ARG A 118 -12.08 0.50 12.92
N GLY A 119 -11.84 -0.02 14.12
CA GLY A 119 -11.87 0.76 15.36
C GLY A 119 -10.53 0.95 16.05
N ARG A 120 -9.40 0.63 15.42
CA ARG A 120 -8.07 0.76 16.03
C ARG A 120 -6.95 0.77 14.99
N GLY A 121 -5.84 1.39 15.34
CA GLY A 121 -4.56 1.20 14.65
C GLY A 121 -3.87 -0.08 15.10
N ALA A 122 -2.90 -0.54 14.32
CA ALA A 122 -2.03 -1.67 14.64
C ALA A 122 -0.79 -1.65 13.74
N GLY A 123 0.34 -2.19 14.19
CA GLY A 123 1.53 -2.38 13.34
C GLY A 123 1.95 -1.13 12.56
N PHE A 124 2.00 0.03 13.24
CA PHE A 124 2.33 1.33 12.65
C PHE A 124 1.30 1.88 11.63
N CYS A 125 0.15 1.22 11.49
CA CYS A 125 -0.94 1.61 10.61
C CYS A 125 -2.03 2.34 11.40
N THR A 126 -2.28 3.62 11.07
CA THR A 126 -3.36 4.42 11.67
C THR A 126 -4.68 4.23 10.93
N PHE A 127 -4.75 4.62 9.64
CA PHE A 127 -5.92 4.37 8.79
C PHE A 127 -5.53 3.55 7.57
N ASN A 128 -6.47 2.75 7.07
CA ASN A 128 -6.22 1.79 6.00
C ASN A 128 -6.50 2.44 4.64
N GLY A 129 -5.43 2.91 3.98
CA GLY A 129 -5.54 3.60 2.69
C GLY A 129 -6.06 2.71 1.56
N LEU A 130 -5.82 1.40 1.61
CA LEU A 130 -6.34 0.44 0.63
C LEU A 130 -7.87 0.34 0.74
N ALA A 131 -8.40 0.17 1.95
CA ALA A 131 -9.84 0.10 2.19
C ALA A 131 -10.55 1.43 1.87
N LEU A 132 -9.91 2.57 2.14
CA LEU A 132 -10.40 3.88 1.72
C LEU A 132 -10.40 4.03 0.19
N GLY A 133 -9.35 3.55 -0.49
CA GLY A 133 -9.29 3.46 -1.95
C GLY A 133 -10.41 2.59 -2.54
N VAL A 134 -10.68 1.42 -1.93
CA VAL A 134 -11.83 0.58 -2.28
C VAL A 134 -13.12 1.39 -2.14
N ARG A 135 -13.36 2.01 -0.98
CA ARG A 135 -14.60 2.76 -0.70
C ARG A 135 -14.82 3.91 -1.68
N ALA A 136 -13.76 4.63 -2.06
CA ALA A 136 -13.83 5.70 -3.05
C ALA A 136 -14.13 5.16 -4.46
N ALA A 137 -13.43 4.10 -4.89
CA ALA A 137 -13.69 3.44 -6.17
C ALA A 137 -15.12 2.92 -6.28
N ARG A 138 -15.66 2.32 -5.21
CA ARG A 138 -17.08 1.90 -5.15
C ARG A 138 -18.02 3.09 -5.30
N GLY A 139 -17.71 4.22 -4.67
CA GLY A 139 -18.45 5.48 -4.84
C GLY A 139 -18.44 6.01 -6.28
N ALA A 140 -17.38 5.70 -7.04
CA ALA A 140 -17.27 6.00 -8.48
C ALA A 140 -17.94 4.94 -9.39
N GLY A 141 -18.62 3.94 -8.82
CA GLY A 141 -19.33 2.91 -9.58
C GLY A 141 -18.46 1.74 -10.06
N VAL A 142 -17.23 1.60 -9.54
CA VAL A 142 -16.32 0.49 -9.87
C VAL A 142 -16.90 -0.82 -9.35
N GLY A 143 -16.91 -1.84 -10.21
CA GLY A 143 -17.41 -3.17 -9.90
C GLY A 143 -16.38 -4.01 -9.14
N ALA A 144 -15.66 -4.85 -9.88
CA ALA A 144 -14.71 -5.81 -9.32
C ALA A 144 -13.36 -5.17 -9.02
N ILE A 145 -12.92 -5.22 -7.76
CA ILE A 145 -11.66 -4.63 -7.31
C ILE A 145 -10.76 -5.74 -6.78
N LEU A 146 -9.50 -5.76 -7.22
CA LEU A 146 -8.44 -6.56 -6.63
C LEU A 146 -7.63 -5.71 -5.66
N VAL A 147 -7.51 -6.13 -4.41
CA VAL A 147 -6.47 -5.68 -3.48
C VAL A 147 -5.33 -6.69 -3.53
N LEU A 148 -4.20 -6.28 -4.09
CA LEU A 148 -2.99 -7.09 -4.17
C LEU A 148 -2.01 -6.62 -3.10
N ASP A 149 -1.76 -7.45 -2.10
CA ASP A 149 -0.89 -7.13 -0.98
C ASP A 149 0.39 -7.97 -1.00
N LEU A 150 1.53 -7.30 -1.20
CA LEU A 150 2.85 -7.94 -1.25
C LEU A 150 3.82 -7.32 -0.23
N ASP A 151 3.28 -6.70 0.82
CA ASP A 151 4.02 -6.37 2.05
C ASP A 151 4.51 -7.67 2.73
N ALA A 152 5.55 -7.56 3.58
CA ALA A 152 6.06 -8.72 4.28
C ALA A 152 5.04 -9.33 5.26
N HIS A 153 4.15 -8.52 5.82
CA HIS A 153 3.18 -8.92 6.82
C HIS A 153 1.83 -9.22 6.19
N CYS A 154 0.96 -9.94 6.89
CA CYS A 154 -0.38 -10.21 6.39
C CYS A 154 -1.26 -8.96 6.54
N GLY A 155 -2.03 -8.62 5.52
CA GLY A 155 -2.99 -7.52 5.52
C GLY A 155 -4.31 -7.86 6.21
N GLY A 156 -4.26 -8.30 7.47
CA GLY A 156 -5.44 -8.69 8.26
C GLY A 156 -6.39 -7.53 8.54
N GLY A 157 -5.87 -6.33 8.79
CA GLY A 157 -6.65 -5.10 8.86
C GLY A 157 -7.47 -4.87 7.59
N THR A 158 -6.83 -4.92 6.43
CA THR A 158 -7.49 -4.81 5.11
C THR A 158 -8.55 -5.88 4.93
N HIS A 159 -8.23 -7.15 5.20
CA HIS A 159 -9.19 -8.26 5.10
C HIS A 159 -10.42 -8.00 5.98
N SER A 160 -10.22 -7.56 7.22
CA SER A 160 -11.32 -7.26 8.14
C SER A 160 -12.26 -6.15 7.65
N LEU A 161 -11.78 -5.27 6.78
CA LEU A 161 -12.53 -4.12 6.25
C LEU A 161 -13.21 -4.44 4.91
N VAL A 162 -12.65 -5.32 4.09
CA VAL A 162 -13.14 -5.54 2.71
C VAL A 162 -13.81 -6.88 2.47
N ALA A 163 -13.61 -7.88 3.33
CA ALA A 163 -14.11 -9.25 3.09
C ALA A 163 -15.63 -9.38 3.00
N GLY A 164 -16.36 -8.41 3.53
CA GLY A 164 -17.83 -8.32 3.41
C GLY A 164 -18.31 -7.88 2.02
N ASP A 165 -17.46 -7.25 1.19
CA ASP A 165 -17.85 -6.81 -0.14
C ASP A 165 -17.68 -7.96 -1.15
N PRO A 166 -18.77 -8.44 -1.78
CA PRO A 166 -18.70 -9.55 -2.74
C PRO A 166 -17.94 -9.21 -4.03
N GLN A 167 -17.67 -7.93 -4.29
CA GLN A 167 -16.94 -7.47 -5.48
C GLN A 167 -15.47 -7.16 -5.20
N VAL A 168 -15.00 -7.34 -3.96
CA VAL A 168 -13.60 -7.19 -3.60
C VAL A 168 -12.93 -8.54 -3.47
N TRP A 169 -11.77 -8.66 -4.11
CA TRP A 169 -10.85 -9.78 -3.96
C TRP A 169 -9.60 -9.29 -3.25
N GLN A 170 -9.01 -10.15 -2.41
CA GLN A 170 -7.72 -9.89 -1.78
C GLN A 170 -6.76 -11.03 -2.10
N LEU A 171 -5.62 -10.69 -2.70
CA LEU A 171 -4.49 -11.59 -2.84
C LEU A 171 -3.35 -11.08 -1.96
N ASP A 172 -3.04 -11.84 -0.91
CA ASP A 172 -2.01 -11.50 0.06
C ASP A 172 -0.90 -12.56 0.05
N ILE A 173 0.34 -12.13 -0.19
CA ILE A 173 1.52 -12.99 -0.17
C ILE A 173 2.54 -12.38 0.78
N ALA A 174 2.53 -12.89 2.01
CA ALA A 174 3.37 -12.43 3.11
C ALA A 174 4.55 -13.39 3.35
N VAL A 175 5.54 -12.91 4.08
CA VAL A 175 6.67 -13.71 4.60
C VAL A 175 6.71 -13.76 6.14
N SER A 176 5.92 -12.91 6.78
CA SER A 176 5.75 -12.77 8.22
C SER A 176 4.30 -13.09 8.63
N PRO A 177 4.08 -13.88 9.70
CA PRO A 177 2.73 -14.28 10.13
C PRO A 177 2.01 -13.19 10.95
N PHE A 178 2.55 -11.97 11.03
CA PHE A 178 1.87 -10.91 11.76
C PHE A 178 0.55 -10.56 11.06
N ASP A 179 -0.52 -10.43 11.85
CA ASP A 179 -1.86 -10.05 11.40
C ASP A 179 -2.49 -11.05 10.39
N THR A 180 -2.15 -12.35 10.52
CA THR A 180 -2.78 -13.42 9.72
C THR A 180 -4.29 -13.49 9.91
N TYR A 181 -4.99 -13.94 8.87
CA TYR A 181 -6.43 -14.13 8.88
C TYR A 181 -6.87 -15.43 8.21
N ALA A 182 -8.12 -15.82 8.43
CA ALA A 182 -8.75 -16.95 7.75
C ALA A 182 -9.17 -16.55 6.32
N PRO A 183 -8.61 -17.16 5.27
CA PRO A 183 -8.97 -16.88 3.88
C PRO A 183 -10.41 -17.30 3.55
N THR A 184 -10.94 -16.75 2.46
CA THR A 184 -12.27 -17.07 1.92
C THR A 184 -12.17 -17.47 0.45
N ALA A 185 -13.30 -17.60 -0.26
CA ALA A 185 -13.28 -17.84 -1.70
C ALA A 185 -12.68 -16.69 -2.52
N ARG A 186 -12.72 -15.44 -2.00
CA ARG A 186 -12.23 -14.24 -2.69
C ARG A 186 -11.03 -13.58 -2.00
N THR A 187 -10.69 -14.02 -0.80
CA THR A 187 -9.51 -13.55 -0.07
C THR A 187 -8.56 -14.72 0.10
N THR A 188 -7.32 -14.56 -0.34
CA THR A 188 -6.26 -15.56 -0.25
C THR A 188 -5.13 -15.04 0.62
N LEU A 189 -4.43 -15.95 1.28
CA LEU A 189 -3.24 -15.63 2.08
C LEU A 189 -2.22 -16.76 1.89
N ASP A 190 -1.06 -16.41 1.33
CA ASP A 190 0.08 -17.30 1.23
C ASP A 190 1.21 -16.81 2.11
N LEU A 191 1.59 -17.63 3.10
CA LEU A 191 2.74 -17.34 3.95
C LEU A 191 3.99 -18.06 3.43
N VAL A 192 4.80 -17.33 2.67
CA VAL A 192 6.02 -17.84 2.04
C VAL A 192 7.16 -17.88 3.06
N ARG A 193 7.67 -19.07 3.35
CA ARG A 193 8.80 -19.30 4.26
C ARG A 193 10.14 -19.53 3.56
N ASP A 194 10.09 -19.77 2.25
CA ASP A 194 11.27 -20.01 1.41
C ASP A 194 11.30 -18.95 0.30
N ALA A 195 12.32 -18.09 0.32
CA ALA A 195 12.50 -17.02 -0.65
C ALA A 195 12.56 -17.53 -2.10
N ALA A 196 13.08 -18.75 -2.33
CA ALA A 196 13.13 -19.35 -3.66
C ALA A 196 11.73 -19.62 -4.23
N ARG A 197 10.71 -19.75 -3.38
CA ARG A 197 9.32 -19.93 -3.79
C ARG A 197 8.57 -18.62 -4.05
N TYR A 198 9.03 -17.50 -3.53
CA TYR A 198 8.27 -16.24 -3.50
C TYR A 198 7.70 -15.84 -4.87
N LEU A 199 8.55 -15.72 -5.90
CA LEU A 199 8.10 -15.34 -7.24
C LEU A 199 7.18 -16.38 -7.89
N SER A 200 7.47 -17.66 -7.69
CA SER A 200 6.64 -18.73 -8.24
C SER A 200 5.25 -18.81 -7.61
N VAL A 201 5.13 -18.48 -6.31
CA VAL A 201 3.84 -18.36 -5.62
C VAL A 201 3.06 -17.18 -6.20
N LEU A 202 3.70 -16.01 -6.34
CA LEU A 202 3.08 -14.86 -7.00
C LEU A 202 2.58 -15.20 -8.41
N GLN A 203 3.42 -15.79 -9.25
CA GLN A 203 3.03 -16.18 -10.60
C GLN A 203 1.86 -17.16 -10.61
N SER A 204 1.90 -18.18 -9.75
CA SER A 204 0.81 -19.16 -9.65
C SER A 204 -0.50 -18.53 -9.18
N ARG A 205 -0.45 -17.56 -8.26
CA ARG A 205 -1.65 -16.87 -7.77
C ARG A 205 -2.23 -15.90 -8.79
N LEU A 206 -1.38 -15.14 -9.48
CA LEU A 206 -1.80 -14.32 -10.60
C LEU A 206 -2.46 -15.19 -11.69
N GLN A 207 -1.88 -16.33 -12.06
CA GLN A 207 -2.48 -17.27 -13.01
C GLN A 207 -3.83 -17.82 -12.52
N ARG A 208 -3.97 -18.09 -11.22
CA ARG A 208 -5.23 -18.56 -10.64
C ARG A 208 -6.32 -17.50 -10.70
N LEU A 209 -6.00 -16.23 -10.41
CA LEU A 209 -6.94 -15.13 -10.58
C LEU A 209 -7.45 -15.03 -12.02
N GLU A 210 -6.61 -15.31 -13.02
CA GLU A 210 -7.02 -15.32 -14.42
C GLU A 210 -8.06 -16.39 -14.76
N ALA A 211 -8.01 -17.53 -14.05
CA ALA A 211 -8.91 -18.64 -14.28
C ALA A 211 -10.22 -18.52 -13.48
N GLU A 212 -10.16 -17.91 -12.29
CA GLU A 212 -11.24 -17.99 -11.30
C GLU A 212 -11.94 -16.65 -11.03
N ALA A 213 -11.29 -15.52 -11.26
CA ALA A 213 -11.84 -14.21 -10.91
C ALA A 213 -12.69 -13.62 -12.06
N PRO A 214 -13.72 -12.80 -11.73
CA PRO A 214 -14.27 -11.88 -12.72
C PRO A 214 -13.15 -10.94 -13.19
N GLY A 215 -13.23 -10.43 -14.42
CA GLY A 215 -12.32 -9.36 -14.85
C GLY A 215 -12.33 -8.22 -13.82
N PHE A 216 -11.16 -7.69 -13.49
CA PHE A 216 -11.03 -6.61 -12.51
C PHE A 216 -11.09 -5.25 -13.19
N ASP A 217 -11.85 -4.33 -12.61
CA ASP A 217 -11.97 -2.94 -13.04
C ASP A 217 -10.87 -2.06 -12.42
N LEU A 218 -10.28 -2.50 -11.31
CA LEU A 218 -9.19 -1.82 -10.62
C LEU A 218 -8.35 -2.81 -9.80
N CYS A 219 -7.03 -2.61 -9.82
CA CYS A 219 -6.08 -3.22 -8.91
C CYS A 219 -5.53 -2.16 -7.95
N LEU A 220 -5.74 -2.35 -6.65
CA LEU A 220 -5.09 -1.60 -5.58
C LEU A 220 -3.89 -2.40 -5.10
N TYR A 221 -2.68 -1.93 -5.41
CA TYR A 221 -1.44 -2.65 -5.15
C TYR A 221 -0.70 -2.08 -3.93
N ASN A 222 -0.57 -2.88 -2.88
CA ASN A 222 0.23 -2.58 -1.70
C ASN A 222 1.70 -2.98 -1.95
N ALA A 223 2.54 -2.01 -2.31
CA ALA A 223 3.92 -2.23 -2.73
C ALA A 223 4.90 -2.09 -1.55
N GLY A 224 4.88 -3.04 -0.62
CA GLY A 224 5.84 -3.12 0.49
C GLY A 224 7.21 -3.62 0.05
N MET A 225 8.28 -3.03 0.58
CA MET A 225 9.68 -3.41 0.33
C MET A 225 10.31 -4.15 1.52
N ASP A 226 9.56 -4.35 2.59
CA ASP A 226 9.97 -5.10 3.77
C ASP A 226 10.10 -6.62 3.60
N PRO A 227 9.71 -7.30 2.48
CA PRO A 227 10.15 -8.68 2.29
C PRO A 227 11.67 -8.78 2.07
N PHE A 228 12.32 -7.68 1.68
CA PHE A 228 13.76 -7.63 1.41
C PHE A 228 14.57 -8.12 2.60
N GLU A 229 15.54 -9.00 2.34
CA GLU A 229 16.33 -9.66 3.39
C GLU A 229 17.11 -8.72 4.33
N GLY A 230 17.38 -7.48 3.90
CA GLY A 230 18.08 -6.48 4.70
C GLY A 230 17.19 -5.66 5.64
N CYS A 231 15.86 -5.78 5.54
CA CYS A 231 14.94 -5.06 6.42
C CYS A 231 14.96 -5.61 7.85
N SER A 232 14.89 -4.72 8.83
CA SER A 232 14.87 -5.09 10.26
C SER A 232 13.53 -5.65 10.74
N ILE A 233 12.45 -5.36 10.02
CA ILE A 233 11.08 -5.80 10.27
C ILE A 233 10.57 -6.42 8.96
N GLY A 234 9.90 -7.57 9.05
CA GLY A 234 9.58 -8.40 7.89
C GLY A 234 10.76 -9.31 7.55
N GLY A 235 11.50 -8.97 6.50
CA GLY A 235 12.79 -9.53 6.11
C GLY A 235 12.84 -11.05 5.97
N LEU A 236 12.76 -11.56 4.73
CA LEU A 236 13.02 -12.98 4.46
C LEU A 236 14.37 -13.17 3.78
N ARG A 237 15.30 -13.86 4.45
CA ARG A 237 16.62 -14.18 3.91
C ARG A 237 16.50 -14.84 2.54
N GLY A 238 17.22 -14.30 1.55
CA GLY A 238 17.17 -14.75 0.16
C GLY A 238 16.21 -13.96 -0.73
N ILE A 239 15.33 -13.10 -0.19
CA ILE A 239 14.59 -12.12 -0.99
C ILE A 239 15.51 -10.92 -1.25
N THR A 240 16.17 -10.97 -2.41
CA THR A 240 17.10 -9.92 -2.86
C THR A 240 16.38 -8.79 -3.59
N ARG A 241 17.10 -7.69 -3.84
CA ARG A 241 16.64 -6.59 -4.69
C ARG A 241 16.22 -7.08 -6.08
N ALA A 242 16.95 -8.04 -6.66
CA ALA A 242 16.64 -8.61 -7.97
C ALA A 242 15.30 -9.38 -7.95
N ILE A 243 14.97 -10.06 -6.86
CA ILE A 243 13.66 -10.71 -6.68
C ILE A 243 12.56 -9.66 -6.62
N LEU A 244 12.72 -8.60 -5.82
CA LEU A 244 11.73 -7.53 -5.74
C LEU A 244 11.56 -6.81 -7.07
N GLU A 245 12.62 -6.61 -7.84
CA GLU A 245 12.53 -6.03 -9.18
C GLU A 245 11.71 -6.92 -10.15
N VAL A 246 11.90 -8.24 -10.09
CA VAL A 246 11.05 -9.20 -10.84
C VAL A 246 9.61 -9.13 -10.35
N ARG A 247 9.38 -9.04 -9.04
CA ARG A 247 8.04 -8.91 -8.44
C ARG A 247 7.30 -7.71 -9.03
N GLU A 248 7.90 -6.51 -9.00
CA GLU A 248 7.28 -5.31 -9.54
C GLU A 248 6.89 -5.49 -11.01
N ARG A 249 7.82 -6.00 -11.84
CA ARG A 249 7.53 -6.26 -13.26
C ARG A 249 6.38 -7.24 -13.45
N LEU A 250 6.34 -8.33 -12.68
CA LEU A 250 5.27 -9.33 -12.79
C LEU A 250 3.89 -8.73 -12.53
N VAL A 251 3.76 -7.89 -11.50
CA VAL A 251 2.49 -7.24 -11.14
C VAL A 251 2.05 -6.28 -12.24
N PHE A 252 2.92 -5.33 -12.61
CA PHE A 252 2.56 -4.32 -13.60
C PHE A 252 2.35 -4.90 -15.01
N ASP A 253 3.16 -5.87 -15.44
CA ASP A 253 2.98 -6.55 -16.72
C ASP A 253 1.67 -7.38 -16.73
N TRP A 254 1.30 -7.97 -15.58
CA TRP A 254 0.04 -8.73 -15.46
C TRP A 254 -1.19 -7.83 -15.58
N CYS A 255 -1.20 -6.67 -14.91
CA CYS A 255 -2.25 -5.66 -15.04
C CYS A 255 -2.29 -5.09 -16.47
N GLY A 256 -1.14 -4.72 -17.03
CA GLY A 256 -1.03 -4.11 -18.36
C GLY A 256 -1.55 -5.02 -19.49
N ARG A 257 -1.15 -6.30 -19.51
CA ARG A 257 -1.65 -7.28 -20.49
C ARG A 257 -3.17 -7.46 -20.45
N ARG A 258 -3.78 -7.14 -19.31
CA ARG A 258 -5.22 -7.28 -19.06
C ARG A 258 -5.98 -5.97 -19.13
N ARG A 259 -5.26 -4.87 -19.35
CA ARG A 259 -5.80 -3.51 -19.29
C ARG A 259 -6.55 -3.25 -17.97
N ILE A 260 -6.05 -3.80 -16.86
CA ILE A 260 -6.57 -3.53 -15.52
C ILE A 260 -5.90 -2.24 -15.03
N PRO A 261 -6.66 -1.17 -14.78
CA PRO A 261 -6.14 0.01 -14.10
C PRO A 261 -5.47 -0.36 -12.78
N ILE A 262 -4.31 0.20 -12.48
CA ILE A 262 -3.56 -0.09 -11.26
C ILE A 262 -3.21 1.19 -10.51
N ALA A 263 -3.65 1.24 -9.25
CA ALA A 263 -3.21 2.24 -8.28
C ALA A 263 -2.32 1.56 -7.24
N PHE A 264 -1.07 2.00 -7.13
CA PHE A 264 -0.17 1.47 -6.12
C PHE A 264 -0.01 2.44 -4.94
N VAL A 265 0.24 1.90 -3.76
CA VAL A 265 0.68 2.64 -2.58
C VAL A 265 1.99 2.04 -2.09
N LEU A 266 2.92 2.89 -1.66
CA LEU A 266 4.12 2.39 -0.98
C LEU A 266 3.76 1.97 0.45
N ALA A 267 4.18 0.76 0.82
CA ALA A 267 3.89 0.14 2.12
C ALA A 267 5.19 -0.11 2.88
N GLY A 268 5.30 -1.17 3.70
CA GLY A 268 6.42 -1.46 4.59
C GLY A 268 7.81 -1.38 3.95
N GLY A 269 8.83 -1.23 4.80
CA GLY A 269 10.22 -1.04 4.39
C GLY A 269 10.96 -0.26 5.46
N TYR A 270 11.90 -0.93 6.12
CA TYR A 270 12.45 -0.48 7.41
C TYR A 270 13.97 -0.62 7.42
N LEU A 271 14.65 0.41 7.96
CA LEU A 271 16.10 0.44 8.03
C LEU A 271 16.62 -0.61 9.02
N GLY A 272 17.82 -1.10 8.78
CA GLY A 272 18.45 -2.09 9.63
C GLY A 272 19.92 -2.28 9.28
N PRO A 273 20.62 -3.20 9.96
CA PRO A 273 22.03 -3.48 9.68
C PRO A 273 22.31 -3.88 8.22
N GLY A 274 21.30 -4.42 7.51
CA GLY A 274 21.40 -4.82 6.11
C GLY A 274 20.73 -3.87 5.11
N LEU A 275 20.18 -2.73 5.56
CA LEU A 275 19.50 -1.77 4.70
C LEU A 275 19.58 -0.36 5.28
N ASP A 276 20.28 0.53 4.58
CA ASP A 276 20.36 1.96 4.88
C ASP A 276 19.30 2.77 4.10
N GLU A 277 19.24 4.07 4.38
CA GLU A 277 18.27 4.98 3.75
C GLU A 277 18.38 5.01 2.22
N PRO A 278 19.58 5.22 1.62
CA PRO A 278 19.72 5.14 0.17
C PRO A 278 19.28 3.80 -0.42
N GLY A 279 19.58 2.68 0.26
CA GLY A 279 19.15 1.35 -0.14
C GLY A 279 17.63 1.20 -0.13
N LEU A 280 16.96 1.63 0.95
CA LEU A 280 15.50 1.58 1.05
C LEU A 280 14.82 2.44 -0.02
N VAL A 281 15.32 3.65 -0.25
CA VAL A 281 14.87 4.51 -1.34
C VAL A 281 15.04 3.83 -2.69
N ALA A 282 16.17 3.16 -2.92
CA ALA A 282 16.41 2.43 -4.16
C ALA A 282 15.45 1.26 -4.38
N LEU A 283 15.01 0.58 -3.31
CA LEU A 283 13.97 -0.46 -3.38
C LEU A 283 12.62 0.12 -3.80
N HIS A 284 12.15 1.20 -3.15
CA HIS A 284 10.87 1.82 -3.52
C HIS A 284 10.86 2.42 -4.94
N ARG A 285 12.03 2.86 -5.44
CA ARG A 285 12.16 3.31 -6.85
C ARG A 285 11.94 2.20 -7.87
N LEU A 286 12.01 0.92 -7.48
CA LEU A 286 11.67 -0.21 -8.37
C LEU A 286 10.20 -0.16 -8.78
N THR A 287 9.29 0.08 -7.82
CA THR A 287 7.85 0.24 -8.08
C THR A 287 7.59 1.40 -9.02
N LEU A 288 8.22 2.56 -8.76
CA LEU A 288 8.06 3.75 -9.59
C LEU A 288 8.51 3.50 -11.04
N SER A 289 9.65 2.83 -11.21
CA SER A 289 10.20 2.51 -12.53
C SER A 289 9.32 1.51 -13.29
N ALA A 290 8.82 0.48 -12.61
CA ALA A 290 7.94 -0.51 -13.21
C ALA A 290 6.58 0.10 -13.61
N ALA A 291 6.02 0.98 -12.78
CA ALA A 291 4.76 1.65 -13.04
C ALA A 291 4.83 2.61 -14.26
N VAL A 292 5.91 3.40 -14.37
CA VAL A 292 6.13 4.24 -15.57
C VAL A 292 6.21 3.39 -16.83
N ARG A 293 7.00 2.31 -16.80
CA ARG A 293 7.16 1.41 -17.94
C ARG A 293 5.82 0.80 -18.38
N ALA A 294 4.97 0.43 -17.43
CA ALA A 294 3.66 -0.17 -17.74
C ALA A 294 2.68 0.83 -18.36
N ARG A 295 2.72 2.09 -17.93
CA ARG A 295 1.96 3.17 -18.57
C ARG A 295 2.40 3.35 -20.02
N ASP A 296 3.72 3.37 -20.27
CA ASP A 296 4.28 3.67 -21.58
C ASP A 296 4.17 2.49 -22.57
N GLY A 297 4.03 1.27 -22.06
CA GLY A 297 3.87 0.03 -22.85
C GLY A 297 2.43 -0.38 -23.17
N SER A 298 1.44 0.51 -22.94
CA SER A 298 0.02 0.23 -23.21
C SER A 298 -0.49 0.78 -24.55
N ALA A 299 0.40 1.09 -25.51
CA ALA A 299 0.05 1.50 -26.88
C ALA A 299 -0.08 0.30 -27.84
#